data_AF-A0A846GFL1-F1
#
_entry.id   AF-A0A846GFL1-F1
#
_cell.length_a   1.000
_cell.length_b   1.000
_cell.length_c   1.000
_cell.angle_alpha   90.00
_cell.angle_beta   90.00
_cell.angle_gamma   90.00
#
_symmetry.space_group_name_H-M   'P 1'
#
loop_
_entity.id
_entity.type
_entity.pdbx_description
1 polymer ?
#
loop_
_entity_poly.entity_id
_entity_poly.type
_entity_poly.pdbx_seq_one_letter_code
_entity_poly.pdbx_strand_id
1 'polypeptide(L)'
;MKSFASPSPMNNLENAVGQYIVYHDVLKKTNPERILYLAVDVKPYNCIFSEPIGELMLENQRLNLLVFHKSEEVMIKWIPSVNINK
;
A
#
# COMPACT_ATOMS: atom_id res chain seq x y z
N MET A 1 -7.13 -23.05 -13.90
CA MET A 1 -6.22 -23.51 -12.81
C MET A 1 -5.22 -22.40 -12.52
N LYS A 2 -5.33 -21.68 -11.39
CA LYS A 2 -4.23 -20.82 -10.92
C LYS A 2 -3.23 -21.74 -10.22
N SER A 3 -2.03 -21.88 -10.79
CA SER A 3 -0.91 -22.58 -10.16
C SER A 3 -0.47 -21.75 -8.96
N PHE A 4 -0.59 -22.28 -7.74
CA PHE A 4 -0.11 -21.67 -6.50
C PHE A 4 1.42 -21.76 -6.37
N ALA A 5 2.14 -21.49 -7.46
CA ALA A 5 3.58 -21.55 -7.51
C ALA A 5 4.17 -20.20 -7.06
N SER A 6 4.57 -20.13 -5.79
CA SER A 6 5.15 -18.97 -5.09
C SER A 6 4.25 -17.72 -5.03
N PRO A 7 4.34 -16.89 -3.97
CA PRO A 7 3.63 -15.62 -3.96
C PRO A 7 4.29 -14.70 -4.98
N SER A 8 3.68 -14.56 -6.17
CA SER A 8 4.11 -13.53 -7.12
C SER A 8 3.88 -12.14 -6.50
N PRO A 9 4.62 -11.10 -6.95
CA PRO A 9 4.36 -9.72 -6.54
C PRO A 9 2.88 -9.33 -6.66
N MET A 10 2.21 -9.81 -7.72
CA MET A 10 0.78 -9.62 -7.92
C MET A 10 -0.07 -10.29 -6.84
N ASN A 11 0.18 -11.56 -6.49
CA ASN A 11 -0.58 -12.24 -5.45
C ASN A 11 -0.39 -11.57 -4.07
N ASN A 12 0.81 -11.07 -3.77
CA ASN A 12 1.05 -10.30 -2.56
C ASN A 12 0.30 -8.96 -2.56
N LEU A 13 0.27 -8.27 -3.72
CA LEU A 13 -0.50 -7.05 -3.89
C LEU A 13 -2.00 -7.31 -3.70
N GLU A 14 -2.58 -8.31 -4.38
CA GLU A 14 -3.99 -8.71 -4.26
C GLU A 14 -4.37 -8.97 -2.78
N ASN A 15 -3.53 -9.72 -2.05
CA ASN A 15 -3.77 -10.02 -0.64
C ASN A 15 -3.64 -8.78 0.26
N ALA A 16 -2.66 -7.92 0.03
CA ALA A 16 -2.47 -6.69 0.79
C ALA A 16 -3.63 -5.70 0.57
N VAL A 17 -4.09 -5.58 -0.68
CA VAL A 17 -5.24 -4.75 -1.06
C VAL A 17 -6.52 -5.26 -0.42
N GLY A 18 -6.76 -6.57 -0.45
CA GLY A 18 -7.91 -7.17 0.22
C GLY A 18 -7.94 -6.85 1.72
N GLN A 19 -6.82 -7.02 2.41
CA GLN A 19 -6.70 -6.66 3.83
C GLN A 19 -6.89 -5.16 4.08
N TYR A 20 -6.29 -4.31 3.25
CA TYR A 20 -6.42 -2.86 3.37
C TYR A 20 -7.88 -2.42 3.30
N ILE A 21 -8.66 -2.94 2.34
CA ILE A 21 -10.08 -2.62 2.20
C ILE A 21 -10.87 -3.02 3.45
N VAL A 22 -10.65 -4.24 3.95
CA VAL A 22 -11.35 -4.74 5.15
C VAL A 22 -11.07 -3.85 6.36
N TYR A 23 -9.80 -3.53 6.63
CA TYR A 23 -9.45 -2.68 7.78
C TYR A 23 -9.86 -1.23 7.59
N HIS A 24 -9.79 -0.70 6.36
CA HIS A 24 -10.25 0.64 6.05
C HIS A 24 -11.73 0.81 6.39
N ASP A 25 -12.58 -0.15 6.01
CA ASP A 25 -14.02 -0.06 6.27
C ASP A 25 -14.34 -0.18 7.77
N VAL A 26 -13.62 -1.03 8.49
CA VAL A 26 -13.73 -1.14 9.96
C VAL A 26 -13.32 0.18 10.61
N LEU A 27 -12.18 0.76 10.24
CA LEU A 27 -11.69 2.03 10.80
C LEU A 27 -12.62 3.19 10.46
N LYS A 28 -13.11 3.28 9.22
CA LYS A 28 -14.07 4.30 8.80
C LYS A 28 -15.34 4.30 9.66
N LYS A 29 -15.74 3.12 10.17
CA LYS A 29 -16.90 2.99 11.06
C LYS A 29 -16.60 3.25 12.53
N THR A 30 -15.43 2.82 13.01
CA THR A 30 -15.08 2.79 14.44
C THR A 30 -14.23 3.97 14.89
N ASN A 31 -13.36 4.48 14.02
CA ASN A 31 -12.39 5.54 14.23
C ASN A 31 -12.20 6.37 12.95
N PRO A 32 -13.23 7.11 12.49
CA PRO A 32 -13.22 7.82 11.21
C PRO A 32 -12.13 8.89 11.10
N GLU A 33 -11.57 9.34 12.22
CA GLU A 33 -10.43 10.25 12.28
C GLU A 33 -9.08 9.60 11.90
N ARG A 34 -9.00 8.26 11.92
CA ARG A 34 -7.77 7.54 11.62
C ARG A 34 -7.63 7.29 10.13
N ILE A 35 -6.50 7.71 9.59
CA ILE A 35 -6.11 7.44 8.21
C ILE A 35 -5.29 6.15 8.19
N LEU A 36 -5.78 5.14 7.46
CA LEU A 36 -5.06 3.89 7.27
C LEU A 36 -4.00 4.05 6.17
N TYR A 37 -2.79 3.55 6.42
CA TYR A 37 -1.71 3.45 5.44
C TYR A 37 -1.28 1.99 5.29
N LEU A 38 -1.03 1.57 4.06
CA LEU A 38 -0.34 0.31 3.77
C LEU A 38 1.17 0.57 3.75
N ALA A 39 1.89 -0.01 4.71
CA ALA A 39 3.34 0.07 4.75
C ALA A 39 3.97 -0.87 3.73
N VAL A 40 4.85 -0.35 2.87
CA VAL A 40 5.50 -1.09 1.77
C VAL A 40 6.99 -0.79 1.79
N ASP A 41 7.83 -1.82 1.77
CA ASP A 41 9.28 -1.62 1.61
C ASP A 41 9.59 -1.03 0.22
N VAL A 42 10.67 -0.26 0.11
CA VAL A 42 11.05 0.40 -1.14
C VAL A 42 11.27 -0.59 -2.30
N LYS A 43 11.73 -1.81 -2.04
CA LYS A 43 11.99 -2.80 -3.08
C LYS A 43 10.69 -3.28 -3.76
N PRO A 44 9.68 -3.81 -3.03
CA PRO A 44 8.40 -4.15 -3.64
C PRO A 44 7.68 -2.90 -4.18
N TYR A 45 7.85 -1.73 -3.57
CA TYR A 45 7.31 -0.48 -4.10
C TYR A 45 7.82 -0.19 -5.52
N ASN A 46 9.14 -0.15 -5.71
CA ASN A 46 9.77 0.09 -7.02
C ASN A 46 9.58 -1.05 -8.03
N CYS A 47 9.02 -2.19 -7.60
CA CYS A 47 8.69 -3.31 -8.48
C CYS A 47 7.25 -3.17 -8.98
N ILE A 48 6.26 -3.42 -8.13
CA ILE A 48 4.86 -3.54 -8.57
C ILE A 48 4.18 -2.19 -8.77
N PHE A 49 4.59 -1.14 -8.05
CA PHE A 49 4.04 0.22 -8.21
C PHE A 49 4.71 1.03 -9.32
N SER A 50 5.70 0.44 -9.99
CA SER A 50 6.25 0.95 -11.26
C SER A 50 5.68 0.20 -12.48
N GLU A 51 4.82 -0.79 -12.27
CA GLU A 51 4.06 -1.44 -13.34
C GLU A 51 2.72 -0.70 -13.58
N PRO A 52 2.13 -0.77 -14.78
CA PRO A 52 0.89 -0.04 -15.11
C PRO A 52 -0.26 -0.28 -14.15
N ILE A 53 -0.36 -1.50 -13.60
CA ILE A 53 -1.39 -1.83 -12.61
C ILE A 53 -1.19 -1.07 -11.30
N GLY A 54 0.04 -0.97 -10.82
CA GLY A 54 0.35 -0.27 -9.59
C GLY A 54 0.22 1.23 -9.75
N GLU A 55 0.68 1.79 -10.88
CA GLU A 55 0.47 3.20 -11.24
C GLU A 55 -1.04 3.54 -11.24
N LEU A 56 -1.86 2.71 -11.91
CA LEU A 56 -3.31 2.88 -11.95
C LEU A 56 -3.94 2.86 -10.55
N MET A 57 -3.43 2.06 -9.61
CA MET A 57 -3.92 2.05 -8.23
C MET A 57 -3.59 3.33 -7.47
N LEU A 58 -2.39 3.89 -7.69
CA LEU A 58 -1.96 5.14 -7.08
C LEU A 58 -2.73 6.33 -7.65
N GLU A 59 -2.91 6.39 -8.97
CA GLU A 59 -3.66 7.44 -9.67
C GLU A 59 -5.11 7.50 -9.21
N ASN A 60 -5.75 6.33 -9.06
CA ASN A 60 -7.12 6.23 -8.56
C ASN A 60 -7.24 6.44 -7.04
N GLN A 61 -6.14 6.76 -6.35
CA GLN A 61 -6.09 6.99 -4.90
C GLN A 61 -6.73 5.85 -4.09
N ARG A 62 -6.58 4.60 -4.57
CA ARG A 62 -7.20 3.43 -3.94
C ARG A 62 -6.55 3.08 -2.61
N LEU A 63 -5.29 3.46 -2.44
CA LEU A 63 -4.46 3.13 -1.27
C LEU A 63 -3.74 4.38 -0.80
N ASN A 64 -3.68 4.58 0.51
CA ASN A 64 -2.64 5.40 1.09
C ASN A 64 -1.42 4.50 1.36
N LEU A 65 -0.26 4.86 0.84
CA LEU A 65 0.97 4.10 1.03
C LEU A 65 1.94 4.82 1.94
N LEU A 66 2.66 4.02 2.71
CA LEU A 66 3.82 4.44 3.46
C LEU A 66 5.04 3.64 2.99
N VAL A 67 5.94 4.29 2.28
CA VAL A 67 7.14 3.66 1.71
C VAL A 67 8.31 3.83 2.66
N PHE A 68 8.94 2.74 3.07
CA PHE A 68 10.07 2.74 3.99
C PHE A 68 11.24 1.90 3.45
N HIS A 69 12.45 2.15 3.96
CA HIS A 69 13.61 1.30 3.70
C HIS A 69 13.81 0.34 4.87
N LYS A 70 13.57 -0.96 4.68
CA LYS A 70 13.64 -1.93 5.79
C LYS A 70 15.02 -2.01 6.45
N SER A 71 16.11 -1.90 5.69
CA SER A 71 17.47 -2.04 6.26
C SER A 71 17.98 -0.78 6.96
N GLU A 72 17.46 0.38 6.60
CA GLU A 72 17.87 1.67 7.18
C GLU A 72 16.85 2.16 8.21
N GLU A 73 15.71 1.48 8.32
CA GLU A 73 14.57 1.86 9.19
C GLU A 73 14.10 3.30 8.98
N VAL A 74 14.30 3.84 7.77
CA VAL A 74 13.90 5.20 7.40
C VAL A 74 12.61 5.22 6.59
N MET A 75 11.79 6.22 6.86
CA MET A 75 10.56 6.51 6.14
C MET A 75 10.90 7.35 4.92
N ILE A 76 10.56 6.87 3.73
CA ILE A 76 10.96 7.50 2.46
C ILE A 76 9.85 8.39 1.94
N LYS A 77 8.61 7.88 1.85
CA LYS A 77 7.49 8.59 1.22
C LYS A 77 6.15 8.24 1.85
N TRP A 78 5.26 9.22 1.79
CA TRP A 78 3.84 9.07 2.04
C TRP A 78 3.09 9.33 0.74
N ILE A 79 2.13 8.48 0.40
CA ILE A 79 1.30 8.63 -0.80
C ILE A 79 -0.17 8.53 -0.38
N PRO A 80 -1.04 9.50 -0.73
CA PRO A 80 -0.66 10.81 -1.24
C PRO A 80 0.23 11.57 -0.24
N SER A 81 1.03 12.51 -0.74
CA SER A 81 1.92 13.32 0.11
C SER A 81 1.11 14.01 1.21
N VAL A 82 1.43 13.69 2.46
CA VAL A 82 0.80 14.34 3.61
C VAL A 82 1.50 15.68 3.82
N ASN A 83 0.73 16.75 3.79
CA ASN A 83 1.24 18.06 4.18
C ASN A 83 1.25 18.11 5.71
N ILE A 84 2.38 17.75 6.34
CA ILE A 84 2.57 17.82 7.79
C ILE A 84 2.90 19.27 8.16
N ASN A 85 2.00 20.20 7.86
CA ASN A 85 2.05 21.55 8.37
C ASN A 85 0.91 21.68 9.38
N LYS A 86 1.28 21.67 10.66
CA LYS A 86 0.43 22.05 11.78
C LYS A 86 1.13 23.17 12.54
#